data_AF-A0A9Q1HZ99-F1
#
_entry.id   AF-A0A9Q1HZ99-F1
#
_cell.length_a   1.000
_cell.length_b   1.000
_cell.length_c   1.000
_cell.angle_alpha   90.00
_cell.angle_beta   90.00
_cell.angle_gamma   90.00
#
_symmetry.space_group_name_H-M   'P 1'
#
loop_
_entity.id
_entity.type
_entity.pdbx_description
1 polymer ?
#
loop_
_entity_poly.entity_id
_entity_poly.type
_entity_poly.pdbx_seq_one_letter_code
_entity_poly.pdbx_strand_id
1 'polypeptide(L)'
;MSYARVIHYATSILCCNKGSMDFLQLHRKVFQRFEITEDDFWYIVRKCPRFAVAKNTSDRTSEEWSSDYMIVAKTSLRICKNYTKYECSDCQELHLCKYFVYGNCRYGKGRKQCKFSHNVRSEHNYPLLRECTLHELHEDDLFLLLLQNDPTLLPEVCSHYNKGAGPYGACTFKASCTKLHMCQHFIQDDCMFGRKCKRLHTIDEYGRRMLEERGLSGDVIHDLPDVYRNLFRLSTYTSREGAAEPVVRPTVQSEERSEICLHFLRRNCRFQDQCIRIHFNLPYKWEVFDGECWRDLRRMEEIERAYCDPRNTHSPGSRPVDFLAMRRDSDPVRRLSTASSVTKPSHYILTTDWLWYYKGDHENWIEYGRPDDKQRVTSVVSRELEAAFLTDSSAEVTVMKGHRQYFLSFQDMYQRNPKHNTKRRVRRRPRFVSITEVENKIAR
;
A
#
# COMPACT_ATOMS: atom_id res chain seq x y z
N MET A 1 -16.77 7.26 -17.57
CA MET A 1 -16.61 5.81 -17.82
C MET A 1 -16.60 5.10 -16.47
N SER A 2 -17.22 3.92 -16.30
CA SER A 2 -17.17 3.23 -14.99
C SER A 2 -15.89 2.41 -14.87
N TYR A 3 -14.97 2.82 -14.00
CA TYR A 3 -13.72 2.09 -13.72
C TYR A 3 -13.95 0.63 -13.31
N ALA A 4 -15.10 0.31 -12.71
CA ALA A 4 -15.46 -1.06 -12.36
C ALA A 4 -15.50 -1.99 -13.58
N ARG A 5 -16.00 -1.52 -14.72
CA ARG A 5 -16.05 -2.31 -15.97
C ARG A 5 -14.66 -2.52 -16.57
N VAL A 6 -13.80 -1.50 -16.47
CA VAL A 6 -12.39 -1.57 -16.91
C VAL A 6 -11.62 -2.57 -16.05
N ILE A 7 -11.76 -2.50 -14.72
CA ILE A 7 -11.14 -3.43 -13.76
C ILE A 7 -11.60 -4.86 -14.02
N HIS A 8 -12.90 -5.07 -14.20
CA HIS A 8 -13.45 -6.39 -14.48
C HIS A 8 -12.88 -6.97 -15.77
N TYR A 9 -12.89 -6.19 -16.85
CA TYR A 9 -12.37 -6.62 -18.15
C TYR A 9 -10.86 -6.87 -18.13
N ALA A 10 -10.08 -5.99 -17.49
CA ALA A 10 -8.65 -6.18 -17.32
C ALA A 10 -8.33 -7.45 -16.51
N THR A 11 -9.10 -7.74 -15.46
CA THR A 11 -8.91 -8.98 -14.70
C THR A 11 -9.24 -10.22 -15.51
N SER A 12 -10.33 -10.19 -16.29
CA SER A 12 -10.66 -11.29 -17.20
C SER A 12 -9.57 -11.50 -18.25
N ILE A 13 -9.03 -10.43 -18.85
CA ILE A 13 -7.89 -10.53 -19.76
C ILE A 13 -6.70 -11.19 -19.07
N LEU A 14 -6.34 -10.76 -17.87
CA LEU A 14 -5.24 -11.35 -17.13
C LEU A 14 -5.48 -12.84 -16.88
N CYS A 15 -6.63 -13.23 -16.31
CA CYS A 15 -6.93 -14.64 -16.02
C CYS A 15 -6.93 -15.51 -17.29
N CYS A 16 -7.55 -15.06 -18.38
CA CYS A 16 -7.53 -15.75 -19.68
C CYS A 16 -6.12 -15.83 -20.29
N ASN A 17 -5.17 -15.02 -19.82
CA ASN A 17 -3.77 -15.00 -20.28
C ASN A 17 -2.85 -15.42 -19.12
N LYS A 18 -3.18 -16.54 -18.46
CA LYS A 18 -2.33 -17.17 -17.43
C LYS A 18 -2.08 -16.31 -16.19
N GLY A 19 -2.98 -15.37 -15.92
CA GLY A 19 -3.03 -14.57 -14.70
C GLY A 19 -2.05 -13.40 -14.61
N SER A 20 -1.23 -13.14 -15.64
CA SER A 20 -0.34 -11.98 -15.68
C SER A 20 -0.05 -11.50 -17.11
N MET A 21 0.25 -10.22 -17.29
CA MET A 21 0.59 -9.64 -18.59
C MET A 21 1.44 -8.37 -18.43
N ASP A 22 2.26 -8.04 -19.42
CA ASP A 22 2.94 -6.75 -19.49
C ASP A 22 1.93 -5.60 -19.51
N PHE A 23 2.24 -4.52 -18.79
CA PHE A 23 1.34 -3.39 -18.62
C PHE A 23 0.88 -2.80 -19.97
N LEU A 24 1.80 -2.56 -20.90
CA LEU A 24 1.46 -1.96 -22.19
C LEU A 24 0.61 -2.90 -23.06
N GLN A 25 0.84 -4.21 -22.97
CA GLN A 25 0.00 -5.20 -23.66
C GLN A 25 -1.41 -5.25 -23.08
N LEU A 26 -1.52 -5.23 -21.74
CA LEU A 26 -2.80 -5.20 -21.06
C LEU A 26 -3.57 -3.91 -21.37
N HIS A 27 -2.89 -2.76 -21.32
CA HIS A 27 -3.47 -1.45 -21.69
C HIS A 27 -4.01 -1.47 -23.11
N ARG A 28 -3.23 -1.96 -24.09
CA ARG A 28 -3.68 -2.09 -25.49
C ARG A 28 -4.95 -2.94 -25.62
N LYS A 29 -5.03 -4.08 -24.93
CA LYS A 29 -6.22 -4.94 -24.96
C LYS A 29 -7.43 -4.28 -24.29
N VAL A 30 -7.23 -3.54 -23.21
CA VAL A 30 -8.29 -2.79 -22.53
C VAL A 30 -8.76 -1.62 -23.39
N PHE A 31 -7.83 -0.92 -24.05
CA PHE A 31 -8.09 0.24 -24.90
C PHE A 31 -9.00 -0.10 -26.09
N GLN A 32 -8.91 -1.31 -26.62
CA GLN A 32 -9.79 -1.81 -27.70
C GLN A 32 -11.28 -1.78 -27.33
N ARG A 33 -11.61 -1.82 -26.03
CA ARG A 33 -12.98 -1.85 -25.54
C ARG A 33 -13.37 -0.63 -24.71
N PHE A 34 -12.39 0.05 -24.13
CA PHE A 34 -12.57 1.21 -23.27
C PHE A 34 -11.52 2.25 -23.63
N GLU A 35 -11.93 3.39 -24.18
CA GLU A 35 -11.09 4.59 -24.31
C GLU A 35 -10.59 5.05 -22.94
N ILE A 36 -9.39 4.61 -22.56
CA ILE A 36 -8.71 4.93 -21.31
C ILE A 36 -7.25 5.29 -21.59
N THR A 37 -6.77 6.39 -21.02
CA THR A 37 -5.38 6.79 -21.19
C THR A 37 -4.44 5.83 -20.46
N GLU A 38 -3.15 5.84 -20.82
CA GLU A 38 -2.15 5.02 -20.13
C GLU A 38 -2.05 5.39 -18.64
N ASP A 39 -2.10 6.70 -18.33
CA ASP A 39 -2.03 7.22 -16.96
C ASP A 39 -3.24 6.79 -16.11
N ASP A 40 -4.44 6.85 -16.66
CA ASP A 40 -5.66 6.39 -15.99
C ASP A 40 -5.65 4.88 -15.76
N PHE A 41 -5.11 4.11 -16.72
CA PHE A 41 -4.99 2.67 -16.57
C PHE A 41 -3.90 2.30 -15.54
N TRP A 42 -2.80 3.05 -15.50
CA TRP A 42 -1.78 2.95 -14.45
C TRP A 42 -2.37 3.18 -13.06
N TYR A 43 -3.23 4.20 -12.94
CA TYR A 43 -3.95 4.49 -11.71
C TYR A 43 -4.79 3.30 -11.24
N ILE A 44 -5.59 2.72 -12.14
CA ILE A 44 -6.39 1.52 -11.86
C ILE A 44 -5.52 0.36 -11.38
N VAL A 45 -4.46 0.06 -12.12
CA VAL A 45 -3.59 -1.09 -11.86
C VAL A 45 -2.81 -0.94 -10.55
N ARG A 46 -2.49 0.29 -10.12
CA ARG A 46 -1.76 0.54 -8.86
C ARG A 46 -2.66 0.62 -7.63
N LYS A 47 -3.92 1.04 -7.77
CA LYS A 47 -4.82 1.26 -6.63
C LYS A 47 -5.83 0.14 -6.41
N CYS A 48 -6.14 -0.64 -7.44
CA CYS A 48 -7.08 -1.72 -7.30
C CYS A 48 -6.41 -2.93 -6.62
N PRO A 49 -6.96 -3.46 -5.52
CA PRO A 49 -6.39 -4.62 -4.82
C PRO A 49 -6.42 -5.92 -5.66
N ARG A 50 -7.05 -5.89 -6.84
CA ARG A 50 -7.09 -6.99 -7.81
C ARG A 50 -5.84 -7.11 -8.67
N PHE A 51 -4.92 -6.15 -8.59
CA PHE A 51 -3.70 -6.16 -9.38
C PHE A 51 -2.49 -6.00 -8.47
N ALA A 52 -1.41 -6.66 -8.84
CA ALA A 52 -0.09 -6.45 -8.28
C ALA A 52 0.85 -6.05 -9.42
N VAL A 53 1.70 -5.06 -9.17
CA VAL A 53 2.67 -4.57 -10.15
C VAL A 53 4.05 -5.12 -9.80
N ALA A 54 4.59 -5.96 -10.68
CA ALA A 54 5.95 -6.48 -10.61
C ALA A 54 6.81 -5.82 -11.69
N LYS A 55 8.10 -5.59 -11.40
CA LYS A 55 9.05 -5.06 -12.41
C LYS A 55 9.63 -6.24 -13.19
N ASN A 56 9.69 -6.14 -14.51
CA ASN A 56 10.39 -7.13 -15.33
C ASN A 56 11.89 -7.07 -15.04
N THR A 57 12.47 -8.17 -14.57
CA THR A 57 13.92 -8.31 -14.30
C THR A 57 14.71 -8.76 -15.53
N SER A 58 14.03 -9.01 -16.65
CA SER A 58 14.55 -9.81 -17.75
C SER A 58 15.27 -9.05 -18.86
N ASP A 59 15.47 -7.73 -18.79
CA ASP A 59 16.18 -7.02 -19.85
C ASP A 59 17.30 -6.12 -19.32
N ARG A 60 18.53 -6.64 -19.39
CA ARG A 60 19.77 -5.85 -19.23
C ARG A 60 20.48 -5.65 -20.58
N THR A 61 19.81 -5.94 -21.70
CA THR A 61 20.48 -6.05 -23.02
C THR A 61 19.74 -5.41 -24.20
N SER A 62 18.56 -4.81 -24.03
CA SER A 62 17.91 -4.05 -25.12
C SER A 62 17.74 -2.57 -24.74
N GLU A 63 18.22 -1.67 -25.60
CA GLU A 63 18.11 -0.21 -25.48
C GLU A 63 16.73 0.31 -25.96
N GLU A 64 15.64 -0.41 -25.66
CA GLU A 64 14.28 0.03 -26.01
C GLU A 64 13.41 0.11 -24.74
N TRP A 65 13.22 1.35 -24.27
CA TRP A 65 12.37 1.69 -23.14
C TRP A 65 10.88 1.54 -23.48
N SER A 66 10.30 0.34 -23.40
CA SER A 66 8.83 0.26 -23.54
C SER A 66 8.05 -0.85 -22.83
N SER A 67 8.62 -1.73 -21.99
CA SER A 67 7.84 -2.82 -21.33
C SER A 67 8.35 -3.24 -19.93
N ASP A 68 8.50 -2.30 -19.00
CA ASP A 68 9.20 -2.55 -17.73
C ASP A 68 8.37 -3.20 -16.60
N TYR A 69 7.06 -3.40 -16.79
CA TYR A 69 6.17 -3.80 -15.71
C TYR A 69 5.21 -4.92 -16.09
N MET A 70 5.16 -5.94 -15.24
CA MET A 70 4.24 -7.07 -15.30
C MET A 70 3.10 -6.86 -14.31
N ILE A 71 1.87 -6.98 -14.79
CA ILE A 71 0.65 -6.86 -13.99
C ILE A 71 0.14 -8.26 -13.69
N VAL A 72 -0.06 -8.58 -12.42
CA VAL A 72 -0.49 -9.92 -11.95
C VAL A 72 -1.85 -9.79 -11.28
N ALA A 73 -2.80 -10.67 -11.63
CA ALA A 73 -4.12 -10.68 -11.01
C ALA A 73 -4.08 -11.23 -9.57
N LYS A 74 -4.72 -10.53 -8.64
CA LYS A 74 -4.68 -10.77 -7.19
C LYS A 74 -6.10 -10.92 -6.63
N THR A 75 -6.24 -11.76 -5.61
CA THR A 75 -7.47 -11.85 -4.80
C THR A 75 -7.16 -12.24 -3.35
N SER A 76 -8.00 -11.79 -2.42
CA SER A 76 -8.00 -12.22 -1.02
C SER A 76 -8.78 -13.52 -0.78
N LEU A 77 -9.62 -13.95 -1.73
CA LEU A 77 -10.44 -15.16 -1.57
C LEU A 77 -9.57 -16.43 -1.52
N ARG A 78 -9.91 -17.34 -0.61
CA ARG A 78 -9.28 -18.66 -0.42
C ARG A 78 -10.33 -19.75 -0.34
N ILE A 79 -9.94 -21.01 -0.51
CA ILE A 79 -10.85 -22.16 -0.35
C ILE A 79 -10.85 -22.57 1.12
N CYS A 80 -12.03 -22.72 1.70
CA CYS A 80 -12.18 -23.12 3.09
C CYS A 80 -11.62 -24.51 3.35
N LYS A 81 -10.64 -24.61 4.25
CA LYS A 81 -10.00 -25.90 4.60
C LYS A 81 -10.87 -26.78 5.50
N ASN A 82 -11.75 -26.14 6.27
CA ASN A 82 -12.62 -26.81 7.25
C ASN A 82 -14.02 -27.09 6.71
N TYR A 83 -14.32 -26.62 5.49
CA TYR A 83 -15.63 -26.80 4.90
C TYR A 83 -15.95 -28.27 4.71
N THR A 84 -16.89 -28.76 5.50
CA THR A 84 -17.68 -29.94 5.15
C THR A 84 -19.08 -29.45 4.80
N LYS A 85 -19.80 -30.15 3.91
CA LYS A 85 -21.13 -29.73 3.41
C LYS A 85 -22.18 -29.43 4.49
N TYR A 86 -21.90 -29.79 5.75
CA TYR A 86 -22.85 -29.74 6.87
C TYR A 86 -22.38 -28.90 8.06
N GLU A 87 -21.10 -28.50 8.13
CA GLU A 87 -20.53 -27.80 9.27
C GLU A 87 -19.60 -26.69 8.78
N CYS A 88 -20.12 -25.48 8.64
CA CYS A 88 -19.34 -24.25 8.45
C CYS A 88 -20.26 -23.02 8.62
N SER A 89 -20.19 -22.34 9.78
CA SER A 89 -20.96 -21.13 10.08
C SER A 89 -20.04 -19.90 10.09
N ASP A 90 -20.53 -18.75 9.63
CA ASP A 90 -19.78 -17.47 9.59
C ASP A 90 -18.43 -17.51 8.85
N CYS A 91 -18.34 -18.32 7.78
CA CYS A 91 -17.10 -18.49 7.02
C CYS A 91 -16.89 -17.40 5.95
N GLN A 92 -15.68 -16.85 5.87
CA GLN A 92 -15.28 -15.85 4.87
C GLN A 92 -14.46 -16.45 3.71
N GLU A 93 -14.39 -17.78 3.62
CA GLU A 93 -13.68 -18.52 2.57
C GLU A 93 -14.67 -19.26 1.65
N LEU A 94 -14.23 -19.56 0.43
CA LEU A 94 -15.05 -20.22 -0.58
C LEU A 94 -15.27 -21.70 -0.23
N HIS A 95 -16.52 -22.12 -0.26
CA HIS A 95 -16.94 -23.50 -0.11
C HIS A 95 -16.91 -24.18 -1.48
N LEU A 96 -15.75 -24.76 -1.82
CA LEU A 96 -15.52 -25.43 -3.10
C LEU A 96 -14.70 -26.70 -2.93
N CYS A 97 -14.97 -27.68 -3.79
CA CYS A 97 -14.14 -28.86 -3.92
C CYS A 97 -12.78 -28.48 -4.53
N LYS A 98 -11.69 -28.78 -3.82
CA LYS A 98 -10.32 -28.57 -4.33
C LYS A 98 -10.07 -29.26 -5.68
N TYR A 99 -10.55 -30.50 -5.85
CA TYR A 99 -10.39 -31.23 -7.11
C TYR A 99 -11.27 -30.70 -8.24
N PHE A 100 -12.33 -29.96 -7.92
CA PHE A 100 -13.13 -29.26 -8.92
C PHE A 100 -12.38 -28.04 -9.45
N VAL A 101 -11.72 -27.28 -8.56
CA VAL A 101 -10.81 -26.19 -8.93
C VAL A 101 -9.63 -26.70 -9.75
N TYR A 102 -9.16 -27.92 -9.49
CA TYR A 102 -8.14 -28.59 -10.30
C TYR A 102 -8.64 -29.11 -11.67
N GLY A 103 -9.94 -29.04 -11.95
CA GLY A 103 -10.53 -29.52 -13.20
C GLY A 103 -10.65 -31.04 -13.33
N ASN A 104 -10.29 -31.84 -12.31
CA ASN A 104 -10.25 -33.31 -12.40
C ASN A 104 -10.88 -34.02 -11.18
N CYS A 105 -12.01 -33.50 -10.68
CA CYS A 105 -12.76 -34.16 -9.60
C CYS A 105 -13.44 -35.45 -10.08
N ARG A 106 -12.99 -36.58 -9.53
CA ARG A 106 -13.53 -37.93 -9.83
C ARG A 106 -15.02 -38.10 -9.51
N TYR A 107 -15.61 -37.20 -8.70
CA TYR A 107 -17.02 -37.22 -8.28
C TYR A 107 -17.86 -36.12 -8.93
N GLY A 108 -17.31 -35.33 -9.87
CA GLY A 108 -18.03 -34.23 -10.52
C GLY A 108 -18.92 -34.64 -11.69
N LYS A 109 -18.62 -35.77 -12.33
CA LYS A 109 -19.34 -36.29 -13.51
C LYS A 109 -19.82 -37.75 -13.33
N GLY A 110 -19.70 -38.29 -12.12
CA GLY A 110 -19.94 -39.71 -11.82
C GLY A 110 -21.23 -40.00 -11.06
N ARG A 111 -21.52 -41.29 -10.82
CA ARG A 111 -22.74 -41.79 -10.13
C ARG A 111 -22.85 -41.39 -8.65
N LYS A 112 -21.74 -41.04 -7.99
CA LYS A 112 -21.70 -40.61 -6.58
C LYS A 112 -21.45 -39.10 -6.52
N GLN A 113 -22.27 -38.39 -5.75
CA GLN A 113 -22.11 -36.94 -5.56
C GLN A 113 -20.85 -36.62 -4.76
N CYS A 114 -20.15 -35.55 -5.17
CA CYS A 114 -19.02 -35.03 -4.41
C CYS A 114 -19.47 -34.58 -3.01
N LYS A 115 -18.64 -34.84 -2.01
CA LYS A 115 -18.87 -34.38 -0.63
C LYS A 115 -18.71 -32.87 -0.49
N PHE A 116 -17.99 -32.22 -1.41
CA PHE A 116 -17.75 -30.78 -1.41
C PHE A 116 -18.53 -30.13 -2.57
N SER A 117 -18.91 -28.86 -2.39
CA SER A 117 -19.64 -28.09 -3.40
C SER A 117 -18.85 -27.93 -4.70
N HIS A 118 -19.53 -28.10 -5.83
CA HIS A 118 -19.06 -27.73 -7.16
C HIS A 118 -19.81 -26.49 -7.69
N ASN A 119 -20.61 -25.83 -6.84
CA ASN A 119 -21.34 -24.63 -7.23
C ASN A 119 -20.54 -23.38 -6.80
N VAL A 120 -19.86 -22.76 -7.77
CA VAL A 120 -19.13 -21.50 -7.60
C VAL A 120 -20.04 -20.39 -7.11
N ARG A 121 -21.27 -20.32 -7.60
CA ARG A 121 -22.26 -19.29 -7.26
C ARG A 121 -23.31 -19.79 -6.27
N SER A 122 -22.89 -20.61 -5.31
CA SER A 122 -23.77 -21.02 -4.19
C SER A 122 -24.19 -19.80 -3.37
N GLU A 123 -25.26 -19.94 -2.58
CA GLU A 123 -25.74 -18.86 -1.69
C GLU A 123 -24.65 -18.32 -0.76
N HIS A 124 -23.75 -19.20 -0.31
CA HIS A 124 -22.58 -18.83 0.50
C HIS A 124 -21.50 -18.09 -0.30
N ASN A 125 -21.13 -18.63 -1.47
CA ASN A 125 -19.99 -18.11 -2.23
C ASN A 125 -20.31 -16.79 -2.96
N TYR A 126 -21.55 -16.60 -3.39
CA TYR A 126 -21.92 -15.47 -4.25
C TYR A 126 -21.70 -14.10 -3.60
N PRO A 127 -22.07 -13.84 -2.33
CA PRO A 127 -21.73 -12.59 -1.64
C PRO A 127 -20.22 -12.33 -1.59
N LEU A 128 -19.41 -13.33 -1.23
CA LEU A 128 -17.94 -13.22 -1.15
C LEU A 128 -17.33 -12.86 -2.52
N LEU A 129 -17.82 -13.51 -3.59
CA LEU A 129 -17.41 -13.21 -4.96
C LEU A 129 -17.86 -11.80 -5.39
N ARG A 130 -19.00 -11.31 -4.91
CA ARG A 130 -19.51 -9.97 -5.23
C ARG A 130 -18.72 -8.88 -4.52
N GLU A 131 -18.38 -9.06 -3.24
CA GLU A 131 -17.53 -8.14 -2.48
C GLU A 131 -16.17 -7.94 -3.13
N CYS A 132 -15.57 -9.02 -3.65
CA CYS A 132 -14.31 -8.95 -4.39
C CYS A 132 -14.50 -8.58 -5.88
N THR A 133 -15.73 -8.34 -6.35
CA THR A 133 -16.08 -8.05 -7.76
C THR A 133 -15.65 -9.14 -8.78
N LEU A 134 -15.68 -10.40 -8.36
CA LEU A 134 -15.28 -11.59 -9.14
C LEU A 134 -16.46 -12.46 -9.62
N HIS A 135 -17.70 -12.16 -9.18
CA HIS A 135 -18.92 -12.92 -9.51
C HIS A 135 -19.21 -13.08 -11.03
N GLU A 136 -18.73 -12.15 -11.85
CA GLU A 136 -18.89 -12.15 -13.31
C GLU A 136 -17.77 -12.91 -14.07
N LEU A 137 -16.71 -13.37 -13.39
CA LEU A 137 -15.64 -14.15 -14.03
C LEU A 137 -16.12 -15.55 -14.44
N HIS A 138 -15.49 -16.09 -15.49
CA HIS A 138 -15.65 -17.50 -15.87
C HIS A 138 -15.05 -18.41 -14.79
N GLU A 139 -15.54 -19.63 -14.66
CA GLU A 139 -15.08 -20.56 -13.62
C GLU A 139 -13.60 -20.90 -13.77
N ASP A 140 -13.15 -21.19 -14.99
CA ASP A 140 -11.74 -21.49 -15.27
C ASP A 140 -10.80 -20.31 -14.92
N ASP A 141 -11.21 -19.09 -15.23
CA ASP A 141 -10.47 -17.86 -14.88
C ASP A 141 -10.37 -17.66 -13.37
N LEU A 142 -11.47 -17.95 -12.65
CA LEU A 142 -11.50 -17.89 -11.19
C LEU A 142 -10.60 -18.97 -10.58
N PHE A 143 -10.60 -20.20 -11.13
CA PHE A 143 -9.76 -21.29 -10.63
C PHE A 143 -8.28 -20.98 -10.80
N LEU A 144 -7.87 -20.47 -11.97
CA LEU A 144 -6.50 -20.02 -12.18
C LEU A 144 -6.12 -18.89 -11.21
N LEU A 145 -7.02 -17.92 -11.00
CA LEU A 145 -6.81 -16.83 -10.05
C LEU A 145 -6.62 -17.35 -8.62
N LEU A 146 -7.40 -18.35 -8.18
CA LEU A 146 -7.26 -18.98 -6.87
C LEU A 146 -5.93 -19.73 -6.75
N LEU A 147 -5.54 -20.51 -7.76
CA LEU A 147 -4.30 -21.29 -7.77
C LEU A 147 -3.06 -20.40 -7.62
N GLN A 148 -3.01 -19.25 -8.31
CA GLN A 148 -1.86 -18.34 -8.21
C GLN A 148 -1.83 -17.48 -6.95
N ASN A 149 -2.94 -17.40 -6.19
CA ASN A 149 -3.03 -16.62 -4.95
C ASN A 149 -2.95 -17.47 -3.67
N ASP A 150 -3.07 -18.80 -3.76
CA ASP A 150 -3.02 -19.72 -2.62
C ASP A 150 -1.93 -20.80 -2.78
N PRO A 151 -0.79 -20.69 -2.08
CA PRO A 151 0.28 -21.69 -2.17
C PRO A 151 -0.14 -23.08 -1.66
N THR A 152 -1.18 -23.18 -0.83
CA THR A 152 -1.65 -24.48 -0.29
C THR A 152 -2.43 -25.30 -1.32
N LEU A 153 -2.79 -24.69 -2.45
CA LEU A 153 -3.35 -25.37 -3.60
C LEU A 153 -2.29 -25.86 -4.58
N LEU A 154 -1.01 -25.59 -4.36
CA LEU A 154 0.05 -25.96 -5.29
C LEU A 154 0.95 -27.07 -4.71
N PRO A 155 1.43 -27.99 -5.57
CA PRO A 155 2.50 -28.92 -5.20
C PRO A 155 3.76 -28.19 -4.71
N GLU A 156 4.53 -28.80 -3.82
CA GLU A 156 5.81 -28.21 -3.41
C GLU A 156 6.89 -28.39 -4.47
N VAL A 157 7.69 -27.35 -4.70
CA VAL A 157 8.91 -27.41 -5.52
C VAL A 157 10.06 -28.00 -4.70
N CYS A 158 10.80 -28.95 -5.29
CA CYS A 158 11.92 -29.60 -4.64
C CYS A 158 13.13 -28.65 -4.50
N SER A 159 13.46 -28.27 -3.26
CA SER A 159 14.63 -27.42 -2.98
C SER A 159 15.96 -28.13 -3.28
N HIS A 160 16.04 -29.45 -3.05
CA HIS A 160 17.23 -30.26 -3.31
C HIS A 160 17.50 -30.42 -4.79
N TYR A 161 16.46 -30.42 -5.62
CA TYR A 161 16.62 -30.40 -7.07
C TYR A 161 17.49 -29.22 -7.46
N ASN A 162 17.23 -28.01 -6.96
CA ASN A 162 17.98 -26.81 -7.34
C ASN A 162 19.43 -26.71 -6.83
N LYS A 163 19.93 -27.70 -6.08
CA LYS A 163 21.31 -27.72 -5.53
C LYS A 163 22.16 -28.79 -6.21
N GLY A 164 23.49 -28.68 -6.17
CA GLY A 164 24.40 -29.72 -6.68
C GLY A 164 24.45 -29.88 -8.20
N ALA A 165 25.30 -30.79 -8.67
CA ALA A 165 25.54 -31.08 -10.09
C ALA A 165 24.67 -32.26 -10.60
N GLY A 166 24.54 -32.39 -11.91
CA GLY A 166 23.79 -33.48 -12.56
C GLY A 166 22.30 -33.18 -12.82
N PRO A 167 21.59 -34.10 -13.50
CA PRO A 167 20.23 -33.86 -14.00
C PRO A 167 19.18 -33.70 -12.90
N TYR A 168 19.42 -34.25 -11.71
CA TYR A 168 18.52 -34.15 -10.55
C TYR A 168 19.08 -33.28 -9.42
N GLY A 169 20.24 -32.66 -9.63
CA GLY A 169 20.96 -31.95 -8.57
C GLY A 169 21.25 -32.85 -7.37
N ALA A 170 20.97 -32.34 -6.16
CA ALA A 170 21.17 -33.03 -4.89
C ALA A 170 19.93 -33.83 -4.44
N CYS A 171 18.89 -33.95 -5.29
CA CYS A 171 17.71 -34.74 -4.96
C CYS A 171 18.02 -36.23 -5.02
N THR A 172 18.00 -36.90 -3.87
CA THR A 172 18.24 -38.35 -3.76
C THR A 172 17.13 -39.19 -4.38
N PHE A 173 15.89 -38.67 -4.39
CA PHE A 173 14.72 -39.35 -4.96
C PHE A 173 14.65 -39.31 -6.48
N LYS A 174 15.40 -38.42 -7.17
CA LYS A 174 15.49 -38.37 -8.63
C LYS A 174 14.10 -38.44 -9.31
N ALA A 175 13.90 -39.37 -10.24
CA ALA A 175 12.63 -39.61 -10.94
C ALA A 175 11.53 -40.26 -10.07
N SER A 176 11.73 -40.44 -8.77
CA SER A 176 10.70 -40.88 -7.82
C SER A 176 10.32 -39.78 -6.83
N CYS A 177 10.83 -38.57 -7.03
CA CYS A 177 10.57 -37.44 -6.14
C CYS A 177 9.09 -37.05 -6.18
N THR A 178 8.49 -36.95 -5.01
CA THR A 178 7.10 -36.50 -4.83
C THR A 178 6.97 -34.97 -4.87
N LYS A 179 8.08 -34.23 -4.91
CA LYS A 179 8.10 -32.77 -5.07
C LYS A 179 8.43 -32.41 -6.51
N LEU A 180 7.86 -31.30 -6.99
CA LEU A 180 8.03 -30.86 -8.37
C LEU A 180 9.49 -30.44 -8.63
N HIS A 181 10.09 -31.00 -9.67
CA HIS A 181 11.42 -30.60 -10.14
C HIS A 181 11.28 -29.42 -11.10
N MET A 182 11.49 -28.21 -10.59
CA MET A 182 11.44 -26.98 -11.37
C MET A 182 12.58 -26.06 -10.96
N CYS A 183 13.10 -25.30 -11.91
CA CYS A 183 14.13 -24.30 -11.70
C CYS A 183 13.63 -23.19 -10.78
N GLN A 184 14.25 -23.03 -9.61
CA GLN A 184 13.90 -21.97 -8.67
C GLN A 184 14.15 -20.59 -9.27
N HIS A 185 15.26 -20.41 -10.01
CA HIS A 185 15.59 -19.14 -10.66
C HIS A 185 14.62 -18.77 -11.79
N PHE A 186 14.00 -19.76 -12.43
CA PHE A 186 12.96 -19.50 -13.43
C PHE A 186 11.68 -18.98 -12.77
N ILE A 187 11.28 -19.59 -11.65
CA ILE A 187 10.15 -19.13 -10.84
C ILE A 187 10.40 -17.70 -10.32
N GLN A 188 11.65 -17.36 -10.03
CA GLN A 188 12.07 -16.06 -9.49
C GLN A 188 12.34 -14.99 -10.55
N ASP A 189 12.14 -15.29 -11.83
CA ASP A 189 12.44 -14.40 -12.96
C ASP A 189 13.91 -13.93 -13.02
N ASP A 190 14.87 -14.72 -12.51
CA ASP A 190 16.30 -14.40 -12.50
C ASP A 190 17.19 -15.49 -13.14
N CYS A 191 16.59 -16.47 -13.83
CA CYS A 191 17.34 -17.51 -14.52
C CYS A 191 18.09 -16.97 -15.75
N MET A 192 19.40 -16.84 -15.61
CA MET A 192 20.29 -16.34 -16.67
C MET A 192 20.53 -17.32 -17.83
N PHE A 193 20.09 -18.58 -17.70
CA PHE A 193 20.41 -19.64 -18.68
C PHE A 193 19.31 -19.88 -19.71
N GLY A 194 18.11 -19.32 -19.50
CA GLY A 194 16.97 -19.50 -20.41
C GLY A 194 16.76 -20.96 -20.80
N ARG A 195 16.66 -21.24 -22.11
CA ARG A 195 16.47 -22.60 -22.65
C ARG A 195 17.66 -23.53 -22.44
N LYS A 196 18.85 -23.00 -22.15
CA LYS A 196 20.07 -23.77 -21.86
C LYS A 196 20.20 -24.13 -20.38
N CYS A 197 19.20 -23.77 -19.56
CA CYS A 197 19.21 -24.09 -18.14
C CYS A 197 19.27 -25.60 -17.93
N LYS A 198 20.14 -26.04 -17.03
CA LYS A 198 20.23 -27.45 -16.61
C LYS A 198 19.03 -27.88 -15.76
N ARG A 199 18.17 -26.92 -15.37
CA ARG A 199 16.97 -27.13 -14.58
C ARG A 199 15.74 -26.94 -15.45
N LEU A 200 14.68 -27.70 -15.13
CA LEU A 200 13.44 -27.68 -15.88
C LEU A 200 12.68 -26.35 -15.70
N HIS A 201 12.31 -25.72 -16.82
CA HIS A 201 11.39 -24.57 -16.87
C HIS A 201 9.97 -24.99 -17.28
N THR A 202 9.82 -26.25 -17.71
CA THR A 202 8.56 -26.89 -18.09
C THR A 202 8.40 -28.18 -17.31
N ILE A 203 7.17 -28.65 -17.16
CA ILE A 203 6.89 -29.92 -16.48
C ILE A 203 7.18 -31.06 -17.46
N ASP A 204 8.02 -32.00 -17.04
CA ASP A 204 8.36 -33.19 -17.82
C ASP A 204 7.24 -34.25 -17.74
N GLU A 205 7.37 -35.33 -18.49
CA GLU A 205 6.35 -36.39 -18.57
C GLU A 205 6.13 -37.08 -17.21
N TYR A 206 7.20 -37.29 -16.44
CA TYR A 206 7.10 -37.84 -15.10
C TYR A 206 6.33 -36.91 -14.16
N GLY A 207 6.70 -35.62 -14.13
CA GLY A 207 6.02 -34.60 -13.37
C GLY A 207 4.54 -34.48 -13.74
N ARG A 208 4.21 -34.53 -15.03
CA ARG A 208 2.82 -34.51 -15.51
C ARG A 208 2.02 -35.67 -14.92
N ARG A 209 2.50 -36.91 -15.07
CA ARG A 209 1.81 -38.10 -14.53
C ARG A 209 1.63 -38.03 -13.01
N MET A 210 2.67 -37.61 -12.28
CA MET A 210 2.61 -37.45 -10.82
C MET A 210 1.56 -36.40 -10.40
N LEU A 211 1.40 -35.32 -11.18
CA LEU A 211 0.40 -34.28 -10.90
C LEU A 211 -1.02 -34.70 -11.28
N GLU A 212 -1.19 -35.44 -12.37
CA GLU A 212 -2.47 -36.04 -12.77
C GLU A 212 -2.96 -37.05 -11.73
N GLU A 213 -2.06 -37.87 -11.19
CA GLU A 213 -2.35 -38.79 -10.08
C GLU A 213 -2.83 -38.05 -8.83
N ARG A 214 -2.34 -36.83 -8.60
CA ARG A 214 -2.79 -35.90 -7.54
C ARG A 214 -4.07 -35.16 -7.87
N GLY A 215 -4.66 -35.40 -9.05
CA GLY A 215 -5.95 -34.87 -9.45
C GLY A 215 -5.90 -33.48 -10.08
N LEU A 216 -4.76 -33.04 -10.63
CA LEU A 216 -4.70 -31.87 -11.51
C LEU A 216 -5.06 -32.27 -12.94
N SER A 217 -5.77 -31.40 -13.67
CA SER A 217 -6.03 -31.59 -15.10
C SER A 217 -4.80 -31.24 -15.94
N GLY A 218 -4.74 -31.77 -17.17
CA GLY A 218 -3.65 -31.48 -18.10
C GLY A 218 -3.49 -29.99 -18.41
N ASP A 219 -4.60 -29.25 -18.55
CA ASP A 219 -4.61 -27.82 -18.82
C ASP A 219 -4.01 -27.03 -17.65
N VAL A 220 -4.42 -27.35 -16.41
CA VAL A 220 -3.85 -26.70 -15.21
C VAL A 220 -2.36 -27.03 -15.11
N ILE A 221 -1.95 -28.28 -15.38
CA ILE A 221 -0.54 -28.68 -15.37
C ILE A 221 0.26 -27.89 -16.40
N HIS A 222 -0.27 -27.68 -17.60
CA HIS A 222 0.40 -26.89 -18.62
C HIS A 222 0.70 -25.45 -18.15
N ASP A 223 -0.22 -24.83 -17.40
CA ASP A 223 -0.09 -23.45 -16.96
C ASP A 223 0.63 -23.27 -15.61
N LEU A 224 0.89 -24.36 -14.87
CA LEU A 224 1.59 -24.34 -13.59
C LEU A 224 2.90 -23.52 -13.57
N PRO A 225 3.79 -23.60 -14.59
CA PRO A 225 5.01 -22.80 -14.60
C PRO A 225 4.74 -21.29 -14.46
N ASP A 226 3.71 -20.78 -15.14
CA ASP A 226 3.30 -19.37 -15.06
C ASP A 226 2.62 -19.06 -13.72
N VAL A 227 1.81 -20.00 -13.21
CA VAL A 227 1.19 -19.90 -11.88
C VAL A 227 2.24 -19.76 -10.76
N TYR A 228 3.33 -20.54 -10.79
CA TYR A 228 4.41 -20.40 -9.80
C TYR A 228 5.14 -19.06 -9.90
N ARG A 229 5.40 -18.57 -11.12
CA ARG A 229 6.01 -17.24 -11.32
C ARG A 229 5.11 -16.14 -10.75
N ASN A 230 3.81 -16.21 -11.03
CA ASN A 230 2.82 -15.27 -10.49
C ASN A 230 2.73 -15.36 -8.97
N LEU A 231 2.72 -16.56 -8.40
CA LEU A 231 2.76 -16.76 -6.96
C LEU A 231 4.01 -16.12 -6.34
N PHE A 232 5.18 -16.29 -6.97
CA PHE A 232 6.40 -15.64 -6.50
C PHE A 232 6.33 -14.12 -6.57
N ARG A 233 5.86 -13.55 -7.70
CA ARG A 233 5.61 -12.11 -7.86
C ARG A 233 4.63 -11.57 -6.82
N LEU A 234 3.55 -12.30 -6.56
CA LEU A 234 2.59 -11.96 -5.52
C LEU A 234 3.21 -12.09 -4.13
N SER A 235 4.04 -13.08 -3.87
CA SER A 235 4.73 -13.25 -2.57
C SER A 235 5.76 -12.16 -2.31
N THR A 236 6.48 -11.69 -3.34
CA THR A 236 7.42 -10.57 -3.23
C THR A 236 6.68 -9.24 -3.15
N TYR A 237 5.54 -9.11 -3.84
CA TYR A 237 4.64 -7.99 -3.71
C TYR A 237 4.01 -7.92 -2.31
N THR A 238 3.51 -9.03 -1.76
CA THR A 238 2.98 -9.11 -0.39
C THR A 238 4.08 -9.10 0.66
N SER A 239 5.31 -9.50 0.35
CA SER A 239 6.47 -9.24 1.22
C SER A 239 6.94 -7.80 1.12
N ARG A 240 6.53 -7.02 0.10
CA ARG A 240 6.69 -5.56 0.07
C ARG A 240 5.48 -4.83 0.69
N GLU A 241 4.31 -5.47 0.74
CA GLU A 241 3.13 -5.01 1.50
C GLU A 241 3.12 -5.51 2.96
N GLY A 242 3.88 -6.57 3.27
CA GLY A 242 3.93 -7.32 4.54
C GLY A 242 5.31 -7.30 5.21
N ALA A 243 6.40 -7.06 4.45
CA ALA A 243 7.33 -5.99 4.85
C ALA A 243 6.68 -4.67 4.44
N ALA A 244 5.51 -4.42 5.03
CA ALA A 244 5.10 -3.08 5.32
C ALA A 244 6.32 -2.42 5.97
N GLU A 245 6.55 -1.16 5.62
CA GLU A 245 7.13 -0.26 6.61
C GLU A 245 6.48 -0.57 7.96
N PRO A 246 7.27 -0.64 9.04
CA PRO A 246 6.80 -1.07 10.34
C PRO A 246 5.45 -0.41 10.62
N VAL A 247 4.48 -1.17 11.12
CA VAL A 247 3.31 -0.59 11.80
C VAL A 247 3.89 0.40 12.78
N VAL A 248 3.79 1.66 12.40
CA VAL A 248 4.28 2.78 13.17
C VAL A 248 3.34 2.86 14.36
N ARG A 249 3.71 2.18 15.46
CA ARG A 249 3.85 2.94 16.71
C ARG A 249 4.63 4.19 16.31
N PRO A 250 4.19 5.42 16.62
CA PRO A 250 4.84 6.64 16.15
C PRO A 250 6.33 6.63 16.49
N THR A 251 7.12 6.12 15.55
CA THR A 251 8.57 6.13 15.53
C THR A 251 8.95 6.71 14.20
N VAL A 252 8.94 8.04 14.14
CA VAL A 252 9.83 8.99 13.43
C VAL A 252 10.14 8.79 11.92
N GLN A 253 9.98 7.62 11.30
CA GLN A 253 10.41 7.34 9.91
C GLN A 253 9.31 7.53 8.84
N SER A 254 8.03 7.31 9.14
CA SER A 254 6.94 7.54 8.15
C SER A 254 6.75 9.02 7.80
N GLU A 255 7.17 9.92 8.69
CA GLU A 255 7.25 11.35 8.41
C GLU A 255 8.32 11.65 7.36
N GLU A 256 9.46 10.95 7.35
CA GLU A 256 10.57 11.26 6.46
C GLU A 256 10.26 11.02 4.97
N ARG A 257 9.38 10.06 4.61
CA ARG A 257 8.97 9.83 3.20
C ARG A 257 7.94 10.84 2.69
N SER A 258 7.22 11.50 3.61
CA SER A 258 6.28 12.58 3.31
C SER A 258 6.86 13.96 3.62
N GLU A 259 8.13 14.00 4.04
CA GLU A 259 8.85 15.22 4.38
C GLU A 259 9.40 15.88 3.11
N ILE A 260 9.30 17.21 3.05
CA ILE A 260 9.89 17.97 1.96
C ILE A 260 11.41 17.99 2.14
N CYS A 261 12.12 17.64 1.08
CA CYS A 261 13.57 17.52 1.08
C CYS A 261 14.25 18.88 1.31
N LEU A 262 14.80 19.09 2.51
CA LEU A 262 15.56 20.31 2.85
C LEU A 262 16.75 20.57 1.89
N HIS A 263 17.38 19.51 1.38
CA HIS A 263 18.49 19.64 0.43
C HIS A 263 18.01 20.11 -0.94
N PHE A 264 16.82 19.67 -1.38
CA PHE A 264 16.22 20.12 -2.63
C PHE A 264 15.77 21.58 -2.54
N LEU A 265 15.15 21.97 -1.41
CA LEU A 265 14.80 23.35 -1.10
C LEU A 265 16.00 24.30 -1.20
N ARG A 266 17.20 23.83 -0.85
CA ARG A 266 18.46 24.57 -0.99
C ARG A 266 19.20 24.35 -2.32
N ARG A 267 18.55 23.71 -3.29
CA ARG A 267 19.10 23.38 -4.63
C ARG A 267 20.37 22.50 -4.61
N ASN A 268 20.55 21.72 -3.55
CA ASN A 268 21.75 20.92 -3.27
C ASN A 268 21.45 19.41 -3.07
N CYS A 269 20.27 18.93 -3.48
CA CYS A 269 19.94 17.50 -3.38
C CYS A 269 20.72 16.68 -4.42
N ARG A 270 21.56 15.76 -3.94
CA ARG A 270 22.38 14.88 -4.80
C ARG A 270 21.63 13.68 -5.36
N PHE A 271 20.44 13.40 -4.84
CA PHE A 271 19.68 12.18 -5.15
C PHE A 271 18.62 12.38 -6.25
N GLN A 272 18.33 13.63 -6.66
CA GLN A 272 17.39 13.95 -7.74
C GLN A 272 16.12 13.08 -7.68
N ASP A 273 15.77 12.36 -8.75
CA ASP A 273 14.55 11.56 -8.86
C ASP A 273 14.57 10.27 -8.01
N GLN A 274 15.70 9.94 -7.40
CA GLN A 274 15.85 8.83 -6.44
C GLN A 274 15.73 9.30 -4.98
N CYS A 275 15.45 10.59 -4.74
CA CYS A 275 15.29 11.10 -3.38
C CYS A 275 14.02 10.55 -2.74
N ILE A 276 14.17 9.90 -1.59
CA ILE A 276 13.06 9.37 -0.79
C ILE A 276 12.17 10.46 -0.17
N ARG A 277 12.60 11.73 -0.21
CA ARG A 277 11.90 12.90 0.30
C ARG A 277 11.26 13.69 -0.84
N ILE A 278 10.20 14.43 -0.55
CA ILE A 278 9.44 15.16 -1.58
C ILE A 278 10.25 16.36 -2.08
N HIS A 279 10.43 16.45 -3.39
CA HIS A 279 11.03 17.61 -4.05
C HIS A 279 9.97 18.67 -4.31
N PHE A 280 9.93 19.69 -3.44
CA PHE A 280 9.03 20.83 -3.54
C PHE A 280 9.75 22.12 -3.18
N ASN A 281 9.33 23.24 -3.76
CA ASN A 281 10.00 24.54 -3.68
C ASN A 281 9.62 25.39 -2.45
N LEU A 282 8.68 24.94 -1.63
CA LEU A 282 8.27 25.59 -0.38
C LEU A 282 8.42 24.63 0.82
N PRO A 283 8.59 25.13 2.04
CA PRO A 283 8.72 24.29 3.24
C PRO A 283 7.41 23.63 3.68
N TYR A 284 6.32 23.90 2.95
CA TYR A 284 5.00 23.31 3.14
C TYR A 284 4.39 22.99 1.77
N LYS A 285 3.58 21.93 1.70
CA LYS A 285 2.80 21.57 0.52
C LYS A 285 1.38 21.17 0.91
N TRP A 286 0.37 21.72 0.24
CA TRP A 286 -1.03 21.39 0.47
C TRP A 286 -1.62 20.60 -0.69
N GLU A 287 -2.26 19.49 -0.39
CA GLU A 287 -2.84 18.61 -1.41
C GLU A 287 -4.25 18.19 -1.01
N VAL A 288 -5.11 18.01 -2.00
CA VAL A 288 -6.47 17.48 -1.86
C VAL A 288 -6.59 16.17 -2.60
N PHE A 289 -7.25 15.20 -1.97
CA PHE A 289 -7.52 13.90 -2.54
C PHE A 289 -8.85 13.95 -3.28
N ASP A 290 -8.81 13.92 -4.60
CA ASP A 290 -9.98 13.99 -5.47
C ASP A 290 -10.71 12.65 -5.65
N GLY A 291 -10.39 11.67 -4.80
CA GLY A 291 -10.83 10.28 -4.95
C GLY A 291 -9.81 9.40 -5.68
N GLU A 292 -8.83 10.00 -6.36
CA GLU A 292 -7.81 9.28 -7.14
C GLU A 292 -6.39 9.54 -6.64
N CYS A 293 -5.99 10.80 -6.61
CA CYS A 293 -4.64 11.17 -6.23
C CYS A 293 -4.63 12.43 -5.38
N TRP A 294 -3.52 12.64 -4.68
CA TRP A 294 -3.28 13.89 -3.99
C TRP A 294 -2.86 14.93 -5.03
N ARG A 295 -3.73 15.92 -5.27
CA ARG A 295 -3.45 17.04 -6.17
C ARG A 295 -3.13 18.31 -5.40
N ASP A 296 -2.21 19.09 -5.92
CA ASP A 296 -1.80 20.36 -5.32
C ASP A 296 -2.97 21.35 -5.24
N LEU A 297 -3.17 21.91 -4.05
CA LEU A 297 -4.13 22.98 -3.83
C LEU A 297 -3.58 24.31 -4.37
N ARG A 298 -4.37 24.99 -5.20
CA ARG A 298 -4.06 26.35 -5.68
C ARG A 298 -4.03 27.33 -4.51
N ARG A 299 -3.29 28.44 -4.65
CA ARG A 299 -3.15 29.51 -3.62
C ARG A 299 -2.61 28.98 -2.29
N MET A 300 -1.64 28.06 -2.37
CA MET A 300 -1.07 27.33 -1.23
C MET A 300 -0.48 28.23 -0.13
N GLU A 301 0.15 29.36 -0.49
CA GLU A 301 0.66 30.32 0.48
C GLU A 301 -0.45 30.95 1.33
N GLU A 302 -1.61 31.24 0.73
CA GLU A 302 -2.75 31.82 1.45
C GLU A 302 -3.41 30.80 2.38
N ILE A 303 -3.50 29.54 1.94
CA ILE A 303 -3.96 28.42 2.76
C ILE A 303 -3.01 28.22 3.95
N GLU A 304 -1.70 28.21 3.70
CA GLU A 304 -0.70 28.09 4.77
C GLU A 304 -0.78 29.25 5.76
N ARG A 305 -0.84 30.50 5.27
CA ARG A 305 -0.97 31.69 6.11
C ARG A 305 -2.19 31.60 7.02
N ALA A 306 -3.32 31.17 6.46
CA ALA A 306 -4.54 31.00 7.22
C ALA A 306 -4.42 29.84 8.24
N TYR A 307 -3.80 28.72 7.86
CA TYR A 307 -3.60 27.58 8.74
C TYR A 307 -2.70 27.92 9.94
N CYS A 308 -1.62 28.67 9.71
CA CYS A 308 -0.67 29.07 10.75
C CYS A 308 -1.31 29.88 11.89
N ASP A 309 -2.42 30.59 11.61
CA ASP A 309 -3.18 31.30 12.63
C ASP A 309 -4.10 30.34 13.39
N PRO A 310 -3.88 30.12 14.70
CA PRO A 310 -4.69 29.20 15.48
C PRO A 310 -6.13 29.66 15.65
N ARG A 311 -6.52 30.90 15.30
CA ARG A 311 -7.92 31.35 15.32
C ARG A 311 -8.72 30.76 14.16
N ASN A 312 -8.08 30.58 13.00
CA ASN A 312 -8.74 30.12 11.81
C ASN A 312 -9.07 28.63 11.89
N THR A 313 -10.30 28.30 11.51
CA THR A 313 -10.75 26.93 11.29
C THR A 313 -10.85 26.58 9.82
N HIS A 314 -10.86 27.59 8.94
CA HIS A 314 -11.03 27.42 7.51
C HIS A 314 -10.03 28.29 6.73
N SER A 315 -9.65 27.85 5.53
CA SER A 315 -8.89 28.68 4.60
C SER A 315 -9.78 29.75 3.94
N PRO A 316 -9.21 30.85 3.42
CA PRO A 316 -9.97 31.81 2.61
C PRO A 316 -10.38 31.22 1.26
N GLY A 317 -11.43 31.76 0.64
CA GLY A 317 -11.89 31.40 -0.71
C GLY A 317 -13.26 30.73 -0.75
N SER A 318 -13.78 30.50 -1.97
CA SER A 318 -15.11 29.94 -2.21
C SER A 318 -15.23 28.44 -1.92
N ARG A 319 -14.10 27.70 -1.93
CA ARG A 319 -14.00 26.29 -1.53
C ARG A 319 -12.96 26.15 -0.43
N PRO A 320 -13.30 26.52 0.82
CA PRO A 320 -12.34 26.57 1.91
C PRO A 320 -11.93 25.17 2.39
N VAL A 321 -10.67 25.03 2.80
CA VAL A 321 -10.19 23.86 3.54
C VAL A 321 -10.62 23.99 5.00
N ASP A 322 -11.35 23.02 5.52
CA ASP A 322 -11.56 22.84 6.96
C ASP A 322 -10.28 22.27 7.59
N PHE A 323 -9.62 23.10 8.41
CA PHE A 323 -8.36 22.77 9.08
C PHE A 323 -8.52 21.85 10.29
N LEU A 324 -9.74 21.62 10.77
CA LEU A 324 -10.02 20.68 11.85
C LEU A 324 -10.33 19.30 11.31
N ALA A 325 -11.19 19.23 10.29
CA ALA A 325 -11.54 17.96 9.63
C ALA A 325 -10.48 17.50 8.63
N MET A 326 -9.55 18.39 8.22
CA MET A 326 -8.60 18.18 7.14
C MET A 326 -9.32 17.74 5.86
N ARG A 327 -10.32 18.54 5.46
CA ARG A 327 -11.18 18.29 4.29
C ARG A 327 -11.47 19.57 3.53
N ARG A 328 -11.79 19.46 2.26
CA ARG A 328 -12.38 20.53 1.45
C ARG A 328 -13.64 19.97 0.82
N ASP A 329 -14.79 20.49 1.23
CA ASP A 329 -16.09 19.85 0.99
C ASP A 329 -16.08 18.42 1.55
N SER A 330 -16.29 17.40 0.71
CA SER A 330 -16.16 15.98 1.06
C SER A 330 -14.74 15.42 0.98
N ASP A 331 -13.84 16.13 0.30
CA ASP A 331 -12.56 15.59 -0.17
C ASP A 331 -11.48 15.70 0.91
N PRO A 332 -10.73 14.63 1.23
CA PRO A 332 -9.62 14.71 2.19
C PRO A 332 -8.53 15.70 1.74
N VAL A 333 -7.93 16.42 2.68
CA VAL A 333 -6.83 17.36 2.46
C VAL A 333 -5.64 16.97 3.35
N ARG A 334 -4.40 17.14 2.87
CA ARG A 334 -3.19 16.96 3.67
C ARG A 334 -2.22 18.11 3.50
N ARG A 335 -1.43 18.35 4.56
CA ARG A 335 -0.31 19.28 4.58
C ARG A 335 0.98 18.49 4.79
N LEU A 336 1.93 18.65 3.88
CA LEU A 336 3.28 18.11 3.96
C LEU A 336 4.22 19.22 4.45
N SER A 337 5.29 18.86 5.14
CA SER A 337 6.22 19.82 5.75
C SER A 337 7.68 19.38 5.63
N THR A 338 8.60 20.32 5.80
CA THR A 338 10.01 19.99 6.09
C THR A 338 10.16 19.43 7.51
N ALA A 339 11.34 18.89 7.83
CA ALA A 339 11.67 18.40 9.16
C ALA A 339 11.34 19.42 10.26
N SER A 340 10.83 18.94 11.39
CA SER A 340 10.59 19.77 12.57
C SER A 340 11.89 20.44 13.04
N SER A 341 11.81 21.73 13.41
CA SER A 341 12.98 22.51 13.85
C SER A 341 13.69 21.91 15.06
N VAL A 342 13.01 21.07 15.85
CA VAL A 342 13.58 20.41 17.03
C VAL A 342 14.43 19.17 16.71
N THR A 343 14.28 18.58 15.51
CA THR A 343 14.99 17.36 15.11
C THR A 343 16.27 17.63 14.33
N LYS A 344 16.52 18.88 13.93
CA LYS A 344 17.69 19.28 13.15
C LYS A 344 18.51 20.37 13.87
N PRO A 345 19.84 20.41 13.67
CA PRO A 345 20.68 21.49 14.18
C PRO A 345 20.25 22.87 13.66
N SER A 346 20.60 23.94 14.40
CA SER A 346 20.20 25.32 14.11
C SER A 346 20.69 25.88 12.76
N HIS A 347 21.76 25.33 12.19
CA HIS A 347 22.23 25.71 10.86
C HIS A 347 21.31 25.19 9.73
N TYR A 348 20.34 24.33 10.03
CA TYR A 348 19.33 23.95 9.05
C TYR A 348 18.24 25.02 8.93
N ILE A 349 18.38 25.90 7.93
CA ILE A 349 17.33 26.82 7.49
C ILE A 349 16.13 26.08 6.86
N LEU A 350 14.94 26.70 6.92
CA LEU A 350 13.68 26.23 6.34
C LEU A 350 13.09 24.93 6.94
N THR A 351 13.52 24.58 8.15
CA THR A 351 12.82 23.58 8.99
C THR A 351 11.46 24.12 9.44
N THR A 352 10.50 23.22 9.70
CA THR A 352 9.16 23.61 10.14
C THR A 352 9.18 23.89 11.65
N ASP A 353 8.92 25.13 12.03
CA ASP A 353 8.85 25.57 13.43
C ASP A 353 7.41 25.40 13.94
N TRP A 354 7.17 24.35 14.75
CA TRP A 354 5.84 24.05 15.28
C TRP A 354 5.58 24.78 16.60
N LEU A 355 4.47 25.50 16.64
CA LEU A 355 4.02 26.30 17.77
C LEU A 355 2.78 25.68 18.40
N TRP A 356 2.74 25.69 19.73
CA TRP A 356 1.63 25.15 20.51
C TRP A 356 0.86 26.29 21.17
N TYR A 357 -0.46 26.22 21.12
CA TYR A 357 -1.36 27.24 21.65
C TYR A 357 -2.44 26.63 22.53
N TYR A 358 -2.84 27.34 23.58
CA TYR A 358 -4.04 27.03 24.35
C TYR A 358 -5.07 28.16 24.22
N LYS A 359 -6.36 27.80 24.29
CA LYS A 359 -7.46 28.77 24.25
C LYS A 359 -7.56 29.47 25.62
N GLY A 360 -7.29 30.77 25.61
CA GLY A 360 -7.43 31.69 26.73
C GLY A 360 -8.88 32.00 27.08
N ASP A 361 -9.06 32.86 28.09
CA ASP A 361 -10.38 33.19 28.64
C ASP A 361 -11.21 34.09 27.70
N HIS A 362 -10.54 34.94 26.92
CA HIS A 362 -11.17 35.85 25.95
C HIS A 362 -11.22 35.26 24.53
N GLU A 363 -11.26 33.94 24.42
CA GLU A 363 -11.15 33.19 23.16
C GLU A 363 -9.86 33.45 22.34
N ASN A 364 -8.89 34.16 22.92
CA ASN A 364 -7.56 34.34 22.35
C ASN A 364 -6.76 33.03 22.41
N TRP A 365 -5.96 32.79 21.38
CA TRP A 365 -5.00 31.68 21.39
C TRP A 365 -3.65 32.20 21.88
N ILE A 366 -3.17 31.63 22.98
CA ILE A 366 -1.91 32.05 23.61
C ILE A 366 -0.88 30.96 23.41
N GLU A 367 0.29 31.33 22.90
CA GLU A 367 1.41 30.43 22.67
C GLU A 367 2.01 29.96 24.01
N TYR A 368 2.34 28.68 24.13
CA TYR A 368 3.09 28.17 25.29
C TYR A 368 4.49 28.78 25.33
N GLY A 369 4.85 29.35 26.48
CA GLY A 369 6.10 30.08 26.68
C GLY A 369 5.99 31.58 26.44
N ARG A 370 4.85 32.09 25.96
CA ARG A 370 4.57 33.52 25.85
C ARG A 370 3.70 34.01 27.01
N PRO A 371 3.86 35.28 27.44
CA PRO A 371 3.00 35.87 28.46
C PRO A 371 1.54 35.95 27.99
N ASP A 372 0.61 35.58 28.87
CA ASP A 372 -0.83 35.83 28.66
C ASP A 372 -1.21 37.30 28.93
N ASP A 373 -2.50 37.62 28.78
CA ASP A 373 -3.05 38.96 29.09
C ASP A 373 -2.74 39.44 30.52
N LYS A 374 -2.40 38.51 31.44
CA LYS A 374 -2.04 38.79 32.84
C LYS A 374 -0.52 38.64 33.07
N GLN A 375 0.29 38.69 32.02
CA GLN A 375 1.75 38.54 32.05
C GLN A 375 2.26 37.22 32.67
N ARG A 376 1.42 36.17 32.68
CA ARG A 376 1.81 34.85 33.19
C ARG A 376 2.28 33.98 32.05
N VAL A 377 3.42 33.33 32.27
CA VAL A 377 4.06 32.42 31.33
C VAL A 377 3.86 30.97 31.79
N THR A 378 3.83 30.04 30.85
CA THR A 378 3.84 28.61 31.14
C THR A 378 5.25 28.12 31.41
N SER A 379 5.42 27.13 32.29
CA SER A 379 6.73 26.55 32.60
C SER A 379 7.38 25.83 31.42
N VAL A 380 6.57 25.41 30.45
CA VAL A 380 7.04 24.79 29.21
C VAL A 380 6.81 25.72 28.02
N VAL A 381 7.71 25.67 27.06
CA VAL A 381 7.63 26.42 25.80
C VAL A 381 7.20 25.54 24.62
N SER A 382 6.71 26.13 23.53
CA SER A 382 6.32 25.39 22.31
C SER A 382 7.37 24.39 21.83
N ARG A 383 8.65 24.74 21.90
CA ARG A 383 9.77 23.88 21.47
C ARG A 383 9.87 22.59 22.29
N GLU A 384 9.67 22.68 23.61
CA GLU A 384 9.73 21.53 24.52
C GLU A 384 8.51 20.62 24.33
N LEU A 385 7.34 21.24 24.13
CA LEU A 385 6.11 20.50 23.83
C LEU A 385 6.20 19.77 22.49
N GLU A 386 6.79 20.38 21.47
CA GLU A 386 7.03 19.73 20.19
C GLU A 386 7.99 18.55 20.32
N ALA A 387 9.10 18.70 21.06
CA ALA A 387 10.03 17.60 21.32
C ALA A 387 9.36 16.44 22.08
N ALA A 388 8.53 16.75 23.07
CA ALA A 388 7.75 15.75 23.81
C ALA A 388 6.73 15.05 22.90
N PHE A 389 6.01 15.81 22.07
CA PHE A 389 5.02 15.28 21.12
C PHE A 389 5.63 14.32 20.09
N LEU A 390 6.81 14.64 19.57
CA LEU A 390 7.52 13.75 18.63
C LEU A 390 8.06 12.49 19.31
N THR A 391 8.30 12.54 20.62
CA THR A 391 8.73 11.37 21.40
C THR A 391 7.56 10.44 21.71
N ASP A 392 6.43 11.01 22.14
CA ASP A 392 5.19 10.28 22.42
C ASP A 392 3.97 11.19 22.18
N SER A 393 3.26 10.95 21.09
CA SER A 393 2.06 11.71 20.71
C SER A 393 0.81 11.38 21.53
N SER A 394 0.88 10.36 22.41
CA SER A 394 -0.17 9.99 23.37
C SER A 394 0.12 10.45 24.80
N ALA A 395 1.30 11.02 25.05
CA ALA A 395 1.71 11.45 26.37
C ALA A 395 0.84 12.60 26.92
N GLU A 396 0.77 12.65 28.26
CA GLU A 396 0.29 13.82 28.99
C GLU A 396 1.46 14.59 29.60
N VAL A 397 1.53 15.89 29.33
CA VAL A 397 2.58 16.78 29.84
C VAL A 397 2.03 17.66 30.95
N THR A 398 2.76 17.76 32.06
CA THR A 398 2.43 18.67 33.15
C THR A 398 2.92 20.08 32.83
N VAL A 399 2.02 21.06 32.86
CA VAL A 399 2.30 22.47 32.61
C VAL A 399 1.94 23.31 33.82
N MET A 400 2.90 24.08 34.33
CA MET A 400 2.64 25.07 35.37
C MET A 400 2.39 26.43 34.73
N LYS A 401 1.40 27.16 35.22
CA LYS A 401 1.13 28.55 34.84
C LYS A 401 0.86 29.36 36.10
N GLY A 402 1.87 30.10 36.56
CA GLY A 402 1.90 30.62 37.92
C GLY A 402 1.83 29.48 38.94
N HIS A 403 0.95 29.58 39.94
CA HIS A 403 0.74 28.54 40.96
C HIS A 403 -0.24 27.42 40.55
N ARG A 404 -0.74 27.44 39.31
CA ARG A 404 -1.74 26.47 38.83
C ARG A 404 -1.07 25.41 37.97
N GLN A 405 -1.38 24.16 38.28
CA GLN A 405 -0.95 22.99 37.52
C GLN A 405 -2.03 22.58 36.52
N TYR A 406 -1.60 22.27 35.31
CA TYR A 406 -2.42 21.79 34.21
C TYR A 406 -1.82 20.51 33.62
N PHE A 407 -2.65 19.65 33.07
CA PHE A 407 -2.24 18.50 32.28
C PHE A 407 -2.64 18.74 30.83
N LEU A 408 -1.67 18.66 29.94
CA LEU A 408 -1.86 18.76 28.49
C LEU A 408 -1.90 17.34 27.92
N SER A 409 -3.03 16.95 27.34
CA SER A 409 -3.17 15.71 26.57
C SER A 409 -2.94 16.00 25.09
N PHE A 410 -1.91 15.38 24.51
CA PHE A 410 -1.62 15.48 23.08
C PHE A 410 -2.67 14.75 22.24
N GLN A 411 -3.15 13.60 22.71
CA GLN A 411 -4.17 12.81 22.02
C GLN A 411 -5.51 13.55 21.94
N ASP A 412 -5.95 14.14 23.05
CA ASP A 412 -7.24 14.82 23.08
C ASP A 412 -7.17 16.24 22.53
N MET A 413 -5.97 16.83 22.44
CA MET A 413 -5.76 18.25 22.13
C MET A 413 -6.48 19.17 23.13
N TYR A 414 -6.37 18.83 24.42
CA TYR A 414 -6.91 19.63 25.52
C TYR A 414 -5.92 19.79 26.67
N GLN A 415 -5.98 20.96 27.30
CA GLN A 415 -5.37 21.24 28.58
C GLN A 415 -6.46 21.19 29.67
N ARG A 416 -6.21 20.44 30.75
CA ARG A 416 -7.14 20.28 31.88
C ARG A 416 -6.51 20.69 33.20
N ASN A 417 -7.30 21.31 34.07
CA ASN A 417 -6.92 21.54 35.47
C ASN A 417 -7.82 20.68 36.37
N PRO A 418 -7.31 19.59 36.96
CA PRO A 418 -8.11 18.70 37.79
C PRO A 418 -8.69 19.39 39.02
N LYS A 419 -7.97 20.36 39.61
CA LYS A 419 -8.39 21.07 40.83
C LYS A 419 -9.60 21.99 40.59
N HIS A 420 -9.72 22.54 39.39
CA HIS A 420 -10.79 23.49 39.05
C HIS A 420 -11.76 22.96 38.00
N ASN A 421 -11.61 21.70 37.58
CA ASN A 421 -12.36 21.05 36.51
C ASN A 421 -12.49 21.91 35.22
N THR A 422 -11.44 22.67 34.90
CA THR A 422 -11.42 23.51 33.69
C THR A 422 -10.74 22.77 32.54
N LYS A 423 -11.31 22.87 31.34
CA LYS A 423 -10.82 22.23 30.11
C LYS A 423 -10.68 23.29 29.01
N ARG A 424 -9.50 23.42 28.41
CA ARG A 424 -9.17 24.38 27.36
C ARG A 424 -8.70 23.65 26.11
N ARG A 425 -9.16 24.08 24.94
CA ARG A 425 -8.69 23.53 23.66
C ARG A 425 -7.23 23.89 23.43
N VAL A 426 -6.50 22.99 22.80
CA VAL A 426 -5.10 23.17 22.41
C VAL A 426 -4.99 23.01 20.89
N ARG A 427 -4.12 23.78 20.26
CA ARG A 427 -3.82 23.70 18.83
C ARG A 427 -2.33 23.71 18.60
N ARG A 428 -1.88 22.85 17.69
CA ARG A 428 -0.53 22.83 17.12
C ARG A 428 -0.59 23.46 15.73
N ARG A 429 0.23 24.49 15.47
CA ARG A 429 0.31 25.21 14.18
C ARG A 429 1.75 25.58 13.83
N PRO A 430 2.16 25.53 12.55
CA PRO A 430 3.49 25.93 12.13
C PRO A 430 3.62 27.47 12.14
N ARG A 431 4.85 27.97 12.26
CA ARG A 431 5.17 29.37 11.98
C ARG A 431 5.10 29.61 10.48
N PHE A 432 4.38 30.65 10.07
CA PHE A 432 4.26 31.02 8.66
C PHE A 432 5.61 31.49 8.10
N VAL A 433 5.93 31.06 6.88
CA VAL A 433 7.08 31.51 6.08
C VAL A 433 6.54 31.83 4.69
N SER A 434 6.73 33.05 4.20
CA SER A 434 6.24 33.44 2.86
C SER A 434 7.15 32.94 1.74
N ILE A 435 6.64 32.92 0.51
CA ILE A 435 7.43 32.58 -0.68
C ILE A 435 8.67 33.50 -0.76
N THR A 436 8.48 34.80 -0.56
CA THR A 436 9.57 35.80 -0.55
C THR A 436 10.59 35.54 0.56
N GLU A 437 10.15 35.10 1.74
CA GLU A 437 11.07 34.79 2.84
C GLU A 437 11.89 33.51 2.56
N VAL A 438 11.29 32.52 1.89
CA VAL A 438 12.01 31.32 1.41
C VAL A 438 13.10 31.72 0.42
N GLU A 439 12.78 32.54 -0.59
CA GLU A 439 13.73 33.03 -1.59
C GLU A 439 14.88 33.81 -0.93
N ASN A 440 14.57 34.72 0.00
CA ASN A 440 15.56 35.49 0.73
C ASN A 440 16.49 34.63 1.60
N LYS A 441 15.98 33.52 2.17
CA LYS A 441 16.79 32.58 2.97
C LYS A 441 17.66 31.67 2.12
N ILE A 442 17.28 31.40 0.87
CA ILE A 442 18.08 30.59 -0.08
C ILE A 442 19.15 31.44 -0.77
N ALA A 443 18.89 32.73 -0.99
CA ALA A 443 19.82 33.66 -1.63
C ALA A 443 20.98 34.14 -0.73
N ARG A 444 20.90 33.87 0.57
CA ARG A 444 21.94 34.14 1.59
C ARG A 444 22.69 32.86 1.91
#